data_AF-A0A2A2VIU1-F1
#
_entry.id   AF-A0A2A2VIU1-F1
#
_cell.length_a   1.000
_cell.length_b   1.000
_cell.length_c   1.000
_cell.angle_alpha   90.00
_cell.angle_beta   90.00
_cell.angle_gamma   90.00
#
_symmetry.space_group_name_H-M   'P 1'
#
loop_
_entity.id
_entity.type
_entity.pdbx_description
1 polymer ?
#
loop_
_entity_poly.entity_id
_entity_poly.type
_entity_poly.pdbx_seq_one_letter_code
_entity_poly.pdbx_strand_id
1 'polypeptide(L)'
;MNFSQYLKPALGTVVFLALAVAYYAFEHRSHPEEKETPGQALVVVTKSTNACFSDMVRVTGFIVPRREAQVNVDQDGSKVTDVLVREGDTVTENQELARLTPPPQQAAQGNAKPVVLRAPAAGLITEVRTAPGAPASPQAPPMFKISVNNEIELDAEVPGFQLLKLNPGANVRISRDDAPDIVGKVRQISPQIDRATQLGHVRITINSNPTLKVGMFARANIDAKRSCGVAVPRTAIDRLTLQVVKGNTVETRRVRVGLTSDTSTEILEGLDVGEIVVADAGTSLHDGDQIKTMFADELDRTRSR
;
A
#
# COMPACT_ATOMS: atom_id res chain seq x y z
N MET A 1 43.94 96.55 47.87
CA MET A 1 44.30 95.16 48.22
C MET A 1 43.61 94.20 47.27
N ASN A 2 44.36 93.25 46.72
CA ASN A 2 44.09 92.48 45.49
C ASN A 2 42.91 91.50 45.60
N PHE A 3 41.90 91.63 44.72
CA PHE A 3 40.80 90.66 44.57
C PHE A 3 40.85 89.90 43.23
N SER A 4 42.03 89.80 42.61
CA SER A 4 42.21 89.27 41.25
C SER A 4 43.09 88.01 41.21
N GLN A 5 42.68 86.94 41.91
CA GLN A 5 43.32 85.61 41.72
C GLN A 5 42.39 84.39 41.80
N TYR A 6 41.10 84.55 42.15
CA TYR A 6 40.16 83.41 42.28
C TYR A 6 39.04 83.32 41.23
N LEU A 7 38.88 84.32 40.35
CA LEU A 7 37.79 84.33 39.37
C LEU A 7 38.06 83.44 38.13
N LYS A 8 39.34 83.22 37.77
CA LYS A 8 39.73 82.40 36.62
C LYS A 8 39.58 80.88 36.83
N PRO A 9 39.91 80.28 37.99
CA PRO A 9 39.69 78.84 38.19
C PRO A 9 38.20 78.50 38.42
N ALA A 10 37.40 79.43 38.97
CA ALA A 10 35.98 79.21 39.24
C ALA A 10 35.13 79.13 37.96
N LEU A 11 35.49 79.87 36.91
CA LEU A 11 34.77 79.79 35.63
C LEU A 11 35.07 78.48 34.89
N GLY A 12 36.32 77.99 34.98
CA GLY A 12 36.74 76.74 34.36
C GLY A 12 36.05 75.51 34.96
N THR A 13 35.86 75.47 36.28
CA THR A 13 35.18 74.35 36.95
C THR A 13 33.70 74.28 36.64
N VAL A 14 33.02 75.43 36.49
CA VAL A 14 31.60 75.47 36.11
C VAL A 14 31.40 74.99 34.67
N VAL A 15 32.28 75.36 33.74
CA VAL A 15 32.22 74.88 32.35
C VAL A 15 32.52 73.38 32.28
N PHE A 16 33.49 72.87 33.05
CA PHE A 16 33.78 71.44 33.11
C PHE A 16 32.62 70.63 33.69
N LEU A 17 31.97 71.12 34.75
CA LEU A 17 30.78 70.47 35.32
C LEU A 17 29.61 70.50 34.34
N ALA A 18 29.38 71.62 33.65
CA ALA A 18 28.31 71.71 32.65
C ALA A 18 28.56 70.77 31.46
N LEU A 19 29.81 70.66 30.98
CA LEU A 19 30.19 69.72 29.92
C LEU A 19 30.12 68.28 30.40
N ALA A 20 30.51 67.98 31.65
CA ALA A 20 30.39 66.64 32.22
C ALA A 20 28.94 66.21 32.39
N VAL A 21 28.05 67.13 32.82
CA VAL A 21 26.61 66.87 32.92
C VAL A 21 25.98 66.73 31.53
N ALA A 22 26.39 67.54 30.55
CA ALA A 22 25.92 67.41 29.18
C ALA A 22 26.41 66.12 28.51
N TYR A 23 27.66 65.72 28.76
CA TYR A 23 28.24 64.47 28.30
C TYR A 23 27.55 63.27 28.96
N TYR A 24 27.36 63.31 30.28
CA TYR A 24 26.63 62.27 31.00
C TYR A 24 25.17 62.15 30.51
N ALA A 25 24.49 63.27 30.27
CA ALA A 25 23.13 63.28 29.73
C ALA A 25 23.07 62.84 28.26
N PHE A 26 24.13 63.06 27.47
CA PHE A 26 24.21 62.58 26.10
C PHE A 26 24.50 61.07 26.04
N GLU A 27 25.34 60.56 26.94
CA GLU A 27 25.70 59.15 27.01
C GLU A 27 24.63 58.30 27.71
N HIS A 28 23.82 58.92 28.58
CA HIS A 28 22.62 58.32 29.21
C HIS A 28 21.31 58.75 28.55
N ARG A 29 21.35 59.33 27.33
CA ARG A 29 20.15 59.39 26.49
C ARG A 29 19.83 57.97 26.09
N SER A 30 18.78 57.43 26.68
CA SER A 30 18.14 56.22 26.21
C SER A 30 17.86 56.40 24.72
N HIS A 31 18.54 55.60 23.88
CA HIS A 31 18.06 55.36 22.53
C HIS A 31 16.60 54.89 22.67
N PRO A 32 15.65 55.45 21.91
CA PRO A 32 14.34 54.81 21.80
C PRO A 32 14.63 53.41 21.29
N GLU A 33 14.46 52.44 22.17
CA GLU A 33 14.45 51.03 21.82
C GLU A 33 13.37 50.91 20.75
N GLU A 34 13.79 50.75 19.50
CA GLU A 34 12.89 50.49 18.40
C GLU A 34 12.22 49.18 18.75
N LYS A 35 10.99 49.26 19.28
CA LYS A 35 10.16 48.09 19.53
C LYS A 35 10.10 47.35 18.21
N GLU A 36 10.83 46.24 18.11
CA GLU A 36 10.64 45.28 17.05
C GLU A 36 9.15 45.01 17.01
N THR A 37 8.51 45.51 15.94
CA THR A 37 7.15 45.10 15.61
C THR A 37 7.23 43.58 15.51
N PRO A 38 6.40 42.80 16.21
CA PRO A 38 6.49 41.35 16.14
C PRO A 38 6.51 40.95 14.67
N GLY A 39 7.67 40.52 14.18
CA GLY A 39 7.83 40.19 12.78
C GLY A 39 6.85 39.07 12.49
N GLN A 40 5.88 39.33 11.60
CA GLN A 40 4.90 38.32 11.19
C GLN A 40 5.66 37.04 10.86
N ALA A 41 5.31 35.93 11.52
CA ALA A 41 6.02 34.67 11.32
C ALA A 41 5.98 34.31 9.83
N LEU A 42 7.15 34.00 9.25
CA LEU A 42 7.23 33.54 7.87
C LEU A 42 6.81 32.07 7.83
N VAL A 43 5.68 31.79 7.20
CA VAL A 43 5.05 30.47 7.17
C VAL A 43 5.02 29.94 5.75
N VAL A 44 5.46 28.69 5.60
CA VAL A 44 5.40 28.00 4.32
C VAL A 44 3.98 27.52 4.08
N VAL A 45 3.41 27.91 2.94
CA VAL A 45 2.04 27.59 2.57
C VAL A 45 1.99 26.82 1.26
N THR A 46 0.87 26.14 1.03
CA THR A 46 0.59 25.45 -0.22
C THR A 46 -0.88 25.60 -0.57
N LYS A 47 -1.20 25.48 -1.86
CA LYS A 47 -2.58 25.54 -2.34
C LYS A 47 -3.14 24.12 -2.41
N SER A 48 -4.32 23.91 -1.84
CA SER A 48 -5.02 22.63 -1.99
C SER A 48 -5.35 22.38 -3.46
N THR A 49 -5.11 21.16 -3.92
CA THR A 49 -5.35 20.75 -5.31
C THR A 49 -6.23 19.50 -5.36
N ASN A 50 -6.73 19.13 -6.53
CA ASN A 50 -7.37 17.83 -6.69
C ASN A 50 -6.31 16.79 -7.05
N ALA A 51 -6.30 15.67 -6.31
CA ALA A 51 -5.48 14.51 -6.63
C ALA A 51 -6.29 13.22 -6.52
N CYS A 52 -5.83 12.17 -7.19
CA CYS A 52 -6.38 10.83 -7.08
C CYS A 52 -5.45 9.95 -6.23
N PHE A 53 -6.04 9.31 -5.24
CA PHE A 53 -5.40 8.41 -4.30
C PHE A 53 -5.81 6.97 -4.60
N SER A 54 -4.88 6.04 -4.44
CA SER A 54 -5.12 4.61 -4.61
C SER A 54 -4.49 3.86 -3.44
N ASP A 55 -5.31 3.22 -2.62
CA ASP A 55 -4.86 2.25 -1.62
C ASP A 55 -4.69 0.90 -2.32
N MET A 56 -3.48 0.36 -2.25
CA MET A 56 -3.14 -0.93 -2.86
C MET A 56 -2.70 -1.90 -1.77
N VAL A 57 -3.20 -3.13 -1.88
CA VAL A 57 -2.79 -4.23 -1.01
C VAL A 57 -1.86 -5.13 -1.81
N ARG A 58 -0.61 -5.25 -1.35
CA ARG A 58 0.39 -6.12 -1.96
C ARG A 58 0.20 -7.54 -1.44
N VAL A 59 0.17 -8.50 -2.34
CA VAL A 59 -0.09 -9.89 -2.03
C VAL A 59 0.88 -10.80 -2.77
N THR A 60 1.09 -11.98 -2.22
CA THR A 60 1.93 -13.02 -2.82
C THR A 60 1.21 -14.35 -2.75
N GLY A 61 1.52 -15.26 -3.67
CA GLY A 61 0.88 -16.56 -3.68
C GLY A 61 1.30 -17.42 -4.85
N PHE A 62 0.50 -18.45 -5.12
CA PHE A 62 0.80 -19.43 -6.16
C PHE A 62 -0.33 -19.52 -7.18
N ILE A 63 0.04 -19.77 -8.43
CA ILE A 63 -0.90 -20.11 -9.49
C ILE A 63 -1.41 -21.53 -9.24
N VAL A 64 -2.73 -21.69 -9.18
CA VAL A 64 -3.39 -22.97 -8.94
C VAL A 64 -4.48 -23.22 -9.98
N PRO A 65 -4.90 -24.48 -10.18
CA PRO A 65 -6.10 -24.77 -10.95
C PRO A 65 -7.31 -24.13 -10.27
N ARG A 66 -8.18 -23.48 -11.06
CA ARG A 66 -9.48 -23.01 -10.56
C ARG A 66 -10.37 -24.17 -10.15
N ARG A 67 -10.29 -25.27 -10.90
CA ARG A 67 -10.93 -26.54 -10.58
C ARG A 67 -9.92 -27.65 -10.82
N GLU A 68 -9.77 -28.51 -9.81
CA GLU A 68 -8.94 -29.70 -9.89
C GLU A 68 -9.86 -30.93 -9.84
N ALA A 69 -9.68 -31.83 -10.80
CA ALA A 69 -10.25 -33.16 -10.73
C ALA A 69 -9.17 -34.15 -10.34
N GLN A 70 -9.51 -35.07 -9.44
CA GLN A 70 -8.61 -36.09 -8.94
C GLN A 70 -9.14 -37.45 -9.38
N VAL A 71 -8.25 -38.31 -9.88
CA VAL A 71 -8.61 -39.66 -10.31
C VAL A 71 -7.92 -40.67 -9.42
N ASN A 72 -8.73 -41.53 -8.82
CA ASN A 72 -8.31 -42.60 -7.93
C ASN A 72 -9.07 -43.89 -8.26
N VAL A 73 -8.60 -44.99 -7.70
CA VAL A 73 -9.35 -46.25 -7.70
C VAL A 73 -10.38 -46.27 -6.59
N ASP A 74 -11.48 -46.99 -6.83
CA ASP A 74 -12.55 -47.18 -5.84
C ASP A 74 -12.31 -48.39 -4.92
N GLN A 75 -11.45 -49.34 -5.35
CA GLN A 75 -11.21 -50.60 -4.65
C GLN A 75 -9.71 -50.91 -4.53
N ASP A 76 -9.33 -51.51 -3.40
CA ASP A 76 -7.96 -51.98 -3.15
C ASP A 76 -7.60 -53.24 -3.95
N GLY A 77 -6.29 -53.49 -4.04
CA GLY A 77 -5.73 -54.74 -4.56
C GLY A 77 -5.53 -54.79 -6.08
N SER A 78 -5.91 -53.73 -6.79
CA SER A 78 -5.58 -53.57 -8.21
C SER A 78 -4.11 -53.14 -8.36
N LYS A 79 -3.46 -53.56 -9.45
CA LYS A 79 -2.13 -53.10 -9.84
C LYS A 79 -2.20 -52.38 -11.18
N VAL A 80 -1.43 -51.32 -11.33
CA VAL A 80 -1.35 -50.58 -12.59
C VAL A 80 -0.64 -51.44 -13.63
N THR A 81 -1.28 -51.64 -14.78
CA THR A 81 -0.72 -52.36 -15.92
C THR A 81 -0.07 -51.36 -16.86
N ASP A 82 -0.81 -50.32 -17.25
CA ASP A 82 -0.34 -49.30 -18.19
C ASP A 82 -0.75 -47.90 -17.70
N VAL A 83 0.13 -46.94 -17.95
CA VAL A 83 -0.15 -45.50 -17.79
C VAL A 83 -0.08 -44.87 -19.18
N LEU A 84 -1.19 -44.28 -19.62
CA LEU A 84 -1.40 -43.84 -21.01
C LEU A 84 -1.16 -42.34 -21.21
N VAL A 85 -0.98 -41.58 -20.13
CA VAL A 85 -0.80 -40.13 -20.14
C VAL A 85 0.40 -39.71 -19.29
N ARG A 86 0.91 -38.51 -19.53
CA ARG A 86 2.03 -37.90 -18.81
C ARG A 86 1.62 -36.53 -18.26
N GLU A 87 2.39 -36.04 -17.30
CA GLU A 87 2.26 -34.65 -16.84
C GLU A 87 2.46 -33.69 -18.01
N GLY A 88 1.58 -32.69 -18.10
CA GLY A 88 1.54 -31.75 -19.21
C GLY A 88 0.68 -32.19 -20.40
N ASP A 89 0.18 -33.42 -20.44
CA ASP A 89 -0.76 -33.85 -21.49
C ASP A 89 -2.12 -33.18 -21.31
N THR A 90 -2.75 -32.80 -22.42
CA THR A 90 -4.16 -32.37 -22.43
C THR A 90 -5.04 -33.58 -22.72
N VAL A 91 -6.07 -33.80 -21.90
CA VAL A 91 -7.00 -34.92 -22.02
C VAL A 91 -8.42 -34.44 -22.26
N THR A 92 -9.23 -35.26 -22.93
CA THR A 92 -10.68 -35.06 -23.06
C THR A 92 -11.43 -35.78 -21.95
N GLU A 93 -12.69 -35.41 -21.72
CA GLU A 93 -13.59 -36.16 -20.84
C GLU A 93 -13.69 -37.64 -21.30
N ASN A 94 -13.73 -38.56 -20.33
CA ASN A 94 -13.77 -40.01 -20.52
C ASN A 94 -12.55 -40.66 -21.23
N GLN A 95 -11.50 -39.88 -21.52
CA GLN A 95 -10.24 -40.41 -22.06
C GLN A 95 -9.58 -41.38 -21.08
N GLU A 96 -9.03 -42.50 -21.58
CA GLU A 96 -8.31 -43.47 -20.76
C GLU A 96 -6.98 -42.88 -20.26
N LEU A 97 -6.77 -42.94 -18.94
CA LEU A 97 -5.57 -42.45 -18.27
C LEU A 97 -4.64 -43.60 -17.88
N ALA A 98 -5.20 -44.70 -17.38
CA ALA A 98 -4.47 -45.88 -16.97
C ALA A 98 -5.35 -47.13 -17.01
N ARG A 99 -4.68 -48.29 -17.13
CA ARG A 99 -5.31 -49.61 -17.07
C ARG A 99 -4.76 -50.38 -15.88
N LEU A 100 -5.64 -51.08 -15.17
CA LEU A 100 -5.33 -51.80 -13.96
C LEU A 100 -5.83 -53.24 -14.03
N THR A 101 -5.18 -54.12 -13.26
CA THR A 101 -5.64 -55.48 -13.06
C THR A 101 -6.98 -55.49 -12.32
N PRO A 102 -7.85 -56.50 -12.57
CA PRO A 102 -9.07 -56.67 -11.80
C PRO A 102 -8.78 -56.82 -10.29
N PRO A 103 -9.63 -56.30 -9.40
CA PRO A 103 -9.53 -56.55 -7.97
C PRO A 103 -9.58 -58.06 -7.65
N PRO A 104 -8.85 -58.55 -6.62
CA PRO A 104 -8.75 -59.98 -6.32
C PRO A 104 -10.11 -60.66 -6.10
N GLN A 105 -11.08 -59.96 -5.51
CA GLN A 105 -12.43 -60.47 -5.28
C GLN A 105 -13.19 -60.72 -6.58
N GLN A 106 -13.05 -59.83 -7.57
CA GLN A 106 -13.71 -59.96 -8.87
C GLN A 106 -13.03 -61.04 -9.72
N ALA A 107 -11.70 -61.14 -9.62
CA ALA A 107 -10.94 -62.20 -10.26
C ALA A 107 -11.33 -63.60 -9.74
N ALA A 108 -11.54 -63.75 -8.43
CA ALA A 108 -11.96 -65.02 -7.81
C ALA A 108 -13.38 -65.46 -8.21
N GLN A 109 -14.25 -64.52 -8.59
CA GLN A 109 -15.63 -64.78 -9.02
C GLN A 109 -15.74 -65.08 -10.52
N GLY A 110 -14.61 -65.18 -11.25
CA GLY A 110 -14.60 -65.41 -12.70
C GLY A 110 -14.96 -64.19 -13.55
N ASN A 111 -15.18 -63.02 -12.94
CA ASN A 111 -15.53 -61.76 -13.61
C ASN A 111 -14.33 -60.80 -13.69
N ALA A 112 -13.19 -61.31 -14.15
CA ALA A 112 -11.92 -60.61 -14.22
C ALA A 112 -11.87 -59.60 -15.40
N LYS A 113 -12.53 -58.45 -15.28
CA LYS A 113 -12.42 -57.35 -16.27
C LYS A 113 -11.37 -56.33 -15.83
N PRO A 114 -10.46 -55.89 -16.72
CA PRO A 114 -9.53 -54.81 -16.41
C PRO A 114 -10.26 -53.54 -15.98
N VAL A 115 -9.73 -52.85 -14.98
CA VAL A 115 -10.25 -51.57 -14.53
C VAL A 115 -9.57 -50.48 -15.34
N VAL A 116 -10.36 -49.57 -15.93
CA VAL A 116 -9.84 -48.45 -16.72
C VAL A 116 -10.15 -47.17 -15.98
N LEU A 117 -9.10 -46.43 -15.61
CA LEU A 117 -9.24 -45.08 -15.07
C LEU A 117 -9.42 -44.10 -16.22
N ARG A 118 -10.46 -43.26 -16.11
CA ARG A 118 -10.83 -42.29 -17.13
C ARG A 118 -10.82 -40.88 -16.57
N ALA A 119 -10.55 -39.90 -17.44
CA ALA A 119 -10.63 -38.50 -17.08
C ALA A 119 -12.08 -38.09 -16.79
N PRO A 120 -12.41 -37.55 -15.61
CA PRO A 120 -13.77 -37.11 -15.30
C PRO A 120 -14.16 -35.81 -16.00
N ALA A 121 -13.20 -35.08 -16.57
CA ALA A 121 -13.41 -33.86 -17.35
C ALA A 121 -12.21 -33.61 -18.28
N ALA A 122 -12.42 -32.79 -19.31
CA ALA A 122 -11.33 -32.31 -20.14
C ALA A 122 -10.42 -31.34 -19.38
N GLY A 123 -9.12 -31.40 -19.61
CA GLY A 123 -8.16 -30.57 -18.90
C GLY A 123 -6.71 -30.95 -19.10
N LEU A 124 -5.83 -30.29 -18.35
CA LEU A 124 -4.39 -30.53 -18.35
C LEU A 124 -4.01 -31.46 -17.19
N ILE A 125 -3.25 -32.52 -17.45
CA ILE A 125 -2.68 -33.37 -16.39
C ILE A 125 -1.61 -32.57 -15.65
N THR A 126 -1.89 -32.22 -14.40
CA THR A 126 -0.96 -31.47 -13.54
C THR A 126 -0.05 -32.37 -12.73
N GLU A 127 -0.46 -33.61 -12.45
CA GLU A 127 0.32 -34.54 -11.66
C GLU A 127 0.01 -36.01 -12.02
N VAL A 128 1.05 -36.85 -12.11
CA VAL A 128 0.95 -38.31 -12.29
C VAL A 128 1.72 -39.02 -11.19
N ARG A 129 1.01 -39.67 -10.25
CA ARG A 129 1.59 -40.36 -9.09
C ARG A 129 1.58 -41.88 -9.21
N THR A 130 1.62 -42.40 -10.43
CA THR A 130 1.57 -43.85 -10.66
C THR A 130 2.45 -44.28 -11.81
N ALA A 131 2.81 -45.56 -11.81
CA ALA A 131 3.63 -46.21 -12.81
C ALA A 131 3.18 -47.67 -13.00
N PRO A 132 3.48 -48.30 -14.15
CA PRO A 132 3.26 -49.73 -14.34
C PRO A 132 3.85 -50.57 -13.19
N GLY A 133 3.09 -51.53 -12.70
CA GLY A 133 3.41 -52.39 -11.56
C GLY A 133 3.08 -51.80 -10.19
N ALA A 134 2.78 -50.50 -10.08
CA ALA A 134 2.45 -49.87 -8.81
C ALA A 134 1.13 -50.41 -8.23
N PRO A 135 1.02 -50.57 -6.90
CA PRO A 135 -0.25 -50.88 -6.25
C PRO A 135 -1.19 -49.67 -6.35
N ALA A 136 -2.48 -49.93 -6.57
CA ALA A 136 -3.52 -48.92 -6.52
C ALA A 136 -4.38 -49.13 -5.27
N SER A 137 -4.61 -48.03 -4.54
CA SER A 137 -5.42 -48.03 -3.32
C SER A 137 -6.24 -46.74 -3.23
N PRO A 138 -7.52 -46.80 -2.80
CA PRO A 138 -8.34 -45.61 -2.55
C PRO A 138 -7.81 -44.76 -1.39
N GLN A 139 -7.00 -45.36 -0.50
CA GLN A 139 -6.39 -44.67 0.65
C GLN A 139 -5.09 -43.95 0.28
N ALA A 140 -4.55 -44.20 -0.91
CA ALA A 140 -3.36 -43.51 -1.40
C ALA A 140 -3.70 -42.13 -1.97
N PRO A 141 -2.71 -41.22 -2.09
CA PRO A 141 -2.90 -39.95 -2.80
C PRO A 141 -3.41 -40.17 -4.24
N PRO A 142 -4.14 -39.18 -4.80
CA PRO A 142 -4.60 -39.17 -6.19
C PRO A 142 -3.57 -39.69 -7.19
N MET A 143 -3.94 -40.69 -7.99
CA MET A 143 -3.08 -41.22 -9.05
C MET A 143 -2.87 -40.20 -10.17
N PHE A 144 -3.90 -39.41 -10.47
CA PHE A 144 -3.84 -38.30 -11.42
C PHE A 144 -4.51 -37.06 -10.83
N LYS A 145 -3.93 -35.89 -11.11
CA LYS A 145 -4.59 -34.59 -10.95
C LYS A 145 -4.74 -33.91 -12.28
N ILE A 146 -5.90 -33.31 -12.49
CA ILE A 146 -6.29 -32.67 -13.76
C ILE A 146 -6.78 -31.26 -13.46
N SER A 147 -6.13 -30.26 -14.06
CA SER A 147 -6.65 -28.89 -14.11
C SER A 147 -7.77 -28.81 -15.15
N VAL A 148 -9.00 -28.74 -14.67
CA VAL A 148 -10.21 -28.77 -15.51
C VAL A 148 -10.26 -27.52 -16.37
N ASN A 149 -10.52 -27.70 -17.68
CA ASN A 149 -10.54 -26.64 -18.70
C ASN A 149 -9.25 -25.82 -18.82
N ASN A 150 -8.16 -26.25 -18.16
CA ASN A 150 -6.93 -25.46 -18.03
C ASN A 150 -7.18 -24.04 -17.45
N GLU A 151 -8.21 -23.90 -16.61
CA GLU A 151 -8.53 -22.65 -15.93
C GLU A 151 -7.66 -22.51 -14.68
N ILE A 152 -6.95 -21.38 -14.58
CA ILE A 152 -6.05 -21.06 -13.47
C ILE A 152 -6.52 -19.82 -12.70
N GLU A 153 -6.16 -19.76 -11.42
CA GLU A 153 -6.29 -18.59 -10.58
C GLU A 153 -5.06 -18.41 -9.71
N LEU A 154 -4.82 -17.19 -9.24
CA LEU A 154 -3.82 -16.92 -8.20
C LEU A 154 -4.48 -17.10 -6.84
N ASP A 155 -3.95 -18.03 -6.04
CA ASP A 155 -4.26 -18.16 -4.62
C ASP A 155 -3.28 -17.31 -3.83
N ALA A 156 -3.70 -16.11 -3.44
CA ALA A 156 -2.85 -15.15 -2.76
C ALA A 156 -3.12 -15.11 -1.26
N GLU A 157 -2.05 -14.99 -0.48
CA GLU A 157 -2.09 -14.79 0.96
C GLU A 157 -2.02 -13.31 1.30
N VAL A 158 -2.86 -12.89 2.24
CA VAL A 158 -3.02 -11.49 2.65
C VAL A 158 -3.11 -11.42 4.18
N PRO A 159 -2.42 -10.49 4.86
CA PRO A 159 -2.59 -10.31 6.30
C PRO A 159 -4.04 -9.98 6.67
N GLY A 160 -4.56 -10.60 7.74
CA GLY A 160 -5.96 -10.48 8.17
C GLY A 160 -6.53 -9.06 8.21
N PHE A 161 -5.76 -8.10 8.70
CA PHE A 161 -6.18 -6.69 8.80
C PHE A 161 -6.29 -5.98 7.44
N GLN A 162 -5.58 -6.46 6.41
CA GLN A 162 -5.65 -5.91 5.05
C GLN A 162 -6.80 -6.53 4.24
N LEU A 163 -7.26 -7.75 4.58
CA LEU A 163 -8.43 -8.35 3.93
C LEU A 163 -9.67 -7.45 4.02
N LEU A 164 -9.84 -6.73 5.14
CA LEU A 164 -10.98 -5.83 5.38
C LEU A 164 -11.05 -4.67 4.39
N LYS A 165 -9.94 -4.36 3.71
CA LYS A 165 -9.88 -3.32 2.68
C LYS A 165 -10.29 -3.82 1.30
N LEU A 166 -10.32 -5.14 1.12
CA LEU A 166 -10.53 -5.78 -0.17
C LEU A 166 -12.01 -6.05 -0.43
N ASN A 167 -12.41 -5.93 -1.68
CA ASN A 167 -13.76 -6.25 -2.14
C ASN A 167 -13.70 -7.24 -3.30
N PRO A 168 -14.66 -8.19 -3.41
CA PRO A 168 -14.83 -8.97 -4.62
C PRO A 168 -15.00 -8.08 -5.85
N GLY A 169 -14.40 -8.48 -6.97
CA GLY A 169 -14.39 -7.72 -8.22
C GLY A 169 -13.28 -6.66 -8.32
N ALA A 170 -12.52 -6.40 -7.25
CA ALA A 170 -11.38 -5.48 -7.28
C ALA A 170 -10.37 -5.87 -8.38
N ASN A 171 -9.82 -4.86 -9.05
CA ASN A 171 -8.81 -5.07 -10.08
C ASN A 171 -7.48 -5.49 -9.44
N VAL A 172 -6.79 -6.41 -10.10
CA VAL A 172 -5.50 -6.92 -9.65
C VAL A 172 -4.48 -6.80 -10.77
N ARG A 173 -3.28 -6.33 -10.43
CA ARG A 173 -2.11 -6.37 -11.32
C ARG A 173 -1.13 -7.40 -10.79
N ILE A 174 -0.94 -8.48 -11.53
CA ILE A 174 -0.02 -9.57 -11.20
C ILE A 174 1.32 -9.24 -11.85
N SER A 175 2.33 -8.99 -11.02
CA SER A 175 3.64 -8.52 -11.47
C SER A 175 4.44 -9.62 -12.14
N ARG A 176 5.18 -9.25 -13.17
CA ARG A 176 6.13 -10.11 -13.89
C ARG A 176 7.48 -9.43 -13.98
N ASP A 177 8.54 -10.21 -13.89
CA ASP A 177 9.90 -9.64 -13.84
C ASP A 177 10.34 -9.10 -15.22
N ASP A 178 10.00 -9.79 -16.33
CA ASP A 178 10.43 -9.42 -17.70
C ASP A 178 9.27 -9.14 -18.67
N ALA A 179 8.08 -8.81 -18.17
CA ALA A 179 6.90 -8.59 -19.01
C ALA A 179 5.89 -7.64 -18.35
N PRO A 180 4.95 -7.08 -19.12
CA PRO A 180 3.86 -6.31 -18.56
C PRO A 180 3.04 -7.11 -17.52
N ASP A 181 2.52 -6.39 -16.52
CA ASP A 181 1.64 -6.97 -15.51
C ASP A 181 0.43 -7.65 -16.16
N ILE A 182 0.05 -8.81 -15.62
CA ILE A 182 -1.16 -9.50 -16.03
C ILE A 182 -2.33 -8.95 -15.23
N VAL A 183 -3.40 -8.59 -15.92
CA VAL A 183 -4.62 -8.09 -15.28
C VAL A 183 -5.48 -9.26 -14.83
N GLY A 184 -5.90 -9.20 -13.57
CA GLY A 184 -6.85 -10.12 -12.97
C GLY A 184 -7.93 -9.38 -12.19
N LYS A 185 -8.83 -10.17 -11.59
CA LYS A 185 -9.87 -9.67 -10.68
C LYS A 185 -10.00 -10.55 -9.45
N VAL A 186 -10.25 -9.94 -8.30
CA VAL A 186 -10.59 -10.67 -7.08
C VAL A 186 -11.91 -11.42 -7.32
N ARG A 187 -11.86 -12.74 -7.33
CA ARG A 187 -13.06 -13.60 -7.47
C ARG A 187 -13.70 -13.84 -6.11
N GLN A 188 -12.87 -14.17 -5.14
CA GLN A 188 -13.33 -14.59 -3.82
C GLN A 188 -12.31 -14.21 -2.77
N ILE A 189 -12.82 -13.71 -1.65
CA ILE A 189 -12.06 -13.50 -0.42
C ILE A 189 -12.50 -14.60 0.54
N SER A 190 -11.56 -15.37 1.07
CA SER A 190 -11.87 -16.44 2.02
C SER A 190 -12.46 -15.83 3.30
N PRO A 191 -13.55 -16.40 3.86
CA PRO A 191 -14.08 -15.96 5.14
C PRO A 191 -13.25 -16.45 6.33
N GLN A 192 -12.24 -17.30 6.09
CA GLN A 192 -11.37 -17.86 7.13
C GLN A 192 -9.98 -17.23 7.06
N ILE A 193 -9.45 -16.88 8.23
CA ILE A 193 -8.07 -16.47 8.47
C ILE A 193 -7.42 -17.58 9.27
N ASP A 194 -6.25 -18.04 8.84
CA ASP A 194 -5.48 -19.02 9.57
C ASP A 194 -4.95 -18.41 10.87
N ARG A 195 -5.19 -19.08 12.01
CA ARG A 195 -4.84 -18.53 13.33
C ARG A 195 -3.34 -18.59 13.64
N ALA A 196 -2.60 -19.49 13.00
CA ALA A 196 -1.18 -19.63 13.21
C ALA A 196 -0.38 -18.62 12.39
N THR A 197 -0.76 -18.42 11.12
CA THR A 197 -0.06 -17.48 10.21
C THR A 197 -0.67 -16.08 10.21
N GLN A 198 -1.91 -15.92 10.68
CA GLN A 198 -2.71 -14.69 10.60
C GLN A 198 -2.98 -14.22 9.15
N LEU A 199 -2.86 -15.14 8.18
CA LEU A 199 -3.10 -14.89 6.76
C LEU A 199 -4.49 -15.37 6.37
N GLY A 200 -5.15 -14.59 5.52
CA GLY A 200 -6.34 -15.00 4.78
C GLY A 200 -6.01 -15.22 3.31
N HIS A 201 -6.87 -15.99 2.62
CA HIS A 201 -6.68 -16.33 1.21
C HIS A 201 -7.61 -15.51 0.31
N VAL A 202 -7.08 -15.06 -0.83
CA VAL A 202 -7.82 -14.35 -1.87
C VAL A 202 -7.60 -15.06 -3.20
N ARG A 203 -8.69 -15.52 -3.82
CA ARG A 203 -8.69 -16.14 -5.15
C ARG A 203 -8.85 -15.08 -6.21
N ILE A 204 -7.89 -15.00 -7.13
CA ILE A 204 -7.83 -13.97 -8.17
C ILE A 204 -7.93 -14.65 -9.52
N THR A 205 -9.00 -14.38 -10.26
CA THR A 205 -9.15 -14.83 -11.64
C THR A 205 -8.19 -14.07 -12.53
N ILE A 206 -7.55 -14.79 -13.44
CA ILE A 206 -6.56 -14.26 -14.37
C ILE A 206 -7.16 -14.31 -15.76
N ASN A 207 -7.25 -13.16 -16.44
CA ASN A 207 -7.79 -13.11 -17.79
C ASN A 207 -6.69 -13.55 -18.77
N SER A 208 -6.77 -14.80 -19.24
CA SER A 208 -5.94 -15.43 -20.29
C SER A 208 -4.42 -15.17 -20.22
N ASN A 209 -3.61 -16.21 -19.93
CA ASN A 209 -2.21 -16.18 -20.35
C ASN A 209 -1.60 -17.60 -20.46
N PRO A 210 -1.12 -18.04 -21.64
CA PRO A 210 -0.47 -19.35 -21.80
C PRO A 210 0.88 -19.48 -21.08
N THR A 211 1.48 -18.37 -20.60
CA THR A 211 2.81 -18.45 -19.96
C THR A 211 2.76 -18.82 -18.47
N LEU A 212 1.59 -18.71 -17.83
CA LEU A 212 1.47 -19.04 -16.42
C LEU A 212 1.22 -20.54 -16.25
N LYS A 213 2.09 -21.18 -15.45
CA LYS A 213 1.98 -22.59 -15.10
C LYS A 213 1.48 -22.73 -13.67
N VAL A 214 0.70 -23.78 -13.42
CA VAL A 214 0.34 -24.19 -12.07
C VAL A 214 1.62 -24.40 -11.24
N GLY A 215 1.58 -23.95 -9.98
CA GLY A 215 2.72 -23.98 -9.07
C GLY A 215 3.67 -22.78 -9.18
N MET A 216 3.52 -21.90 -10.18
CA MET A 216 4.32 -20.68 -10.24
C MET A 216 4.01 -19.75 -9.07
N PHE A 217 5.05 -19.22 -8.43
CA PHE A 217 4.92 -18.13 -7.46
C PHE A 217 4.65 -16.82 -8.20
N ALA A 218 3.77 -15.99 -7.66
CA ALA A 218 3.43 -14.69 -8.22
C ALA A 218 3.26 -13.64 -7.13
N ARG A 219 3.55 -12.39 -7.51
CA ARG A 219 3.30 -11.18 -6.71
C ARG A 219 2.18 -10.41 -7.38
N ALA A 220 1.31 -9.77 -6.61
CA ALA A 220 0.25 -8.95 -7.17
C ALA A 220 -0.09 -7.75 -6.30
N ASN A 221 -0.62 -6.71 -6.92
CA ASN A 221 -1.17 -5.54 -6.27
C ASN A 221 -2.68 -5.52 -6.51
N ILE A 222 -3.46 -5.52 -5.44
CA ILE A 222 -4.93 -5.43 -5.47
C ILE A 222 -5.34 -3.99 -5.21
N ASP A 223 -6.15 -3.42 -6.10
CA ASP A 223 -6.73 -2.08 -5.93
C ASP A 223 -7.82 -2.15 -4.85
N ALA A 224 -7.51 -1.72 -3.62
CA ALA A 224 -8.42 -1.82 -2.48
C ALA A 224 -9.46 -0.70 -2.49
N LYS A 225 -8.99 0.54 -2.63
CA LYS A 225 -9.85 1.73 -2.73
C LYS A 225 -9.19 2.78 -3.61
N ARG A 226 -10.00 3.45 -4.43
CA ARG A 226 -9.58 4.63 -5.18
C ARG A 226 -10.51 5.78 -4.84
N SER A 227 -9.95 6.95 -4.62
CA SER A 227 -10.71 8.17 -4.34
C SER A 227 -9.98 9.36 -4.96
N CYS A 228 -10.72 10.31 -5.51
CA CYS A 228 -10.15 11.55 -6.02
C CYS A 228 -10.84 12.71 -5.31
N GLY A 229 -10.06 13.66 -4.82
CA GLY A 229 -10.58 14.75 -4.00
C GLY A 229 -9.51 15.77 -3.65
N VAL A 230 -9.84 16.63 -2.69
CA VAL A 230 -8.96 17.69 -2.21
C VAL A 230 -7.72 17.06 -1.57
N ALA A 231 -6.54 17.52 -1.95
CA ALA A 231 -5.27 17.01 -1.52
C ALA A 231 -4.43 18.12 -0.89
N VAL A 232 -3.85 17.80 0.26
CA VAL A 232 -2.87 18.63 0.96
C VAL A 232 -1.66 17.78 1.34
N PRO A 233 -0.46 18.36 1.52
CA PRO A 233 0.69 17.63 2.03
C PRO A 233 0.38 16.95 3.36
N ARG A 234 0.95 15.77 3.60
CA ARG A 234 0.74 15.04 4.85
C ARG A 234 1.19 15.82 6.08
N THR A 235 2.21 16.66 5.93
CA THR A 235 2.75 17.57 6.96
C THR A 235 1.80 18.70 7.33
N ALA A 236 0.81 19.02 6.50
CA ALA A 236 -0.15 20.10 6.75
C ALA A 236 -1.24 19.74 7.79
N ILE A 237 -1.29 18.48 8.24
CA ILE A 237 -2.32 17.97 9.13
C ILE A 237 -1.71 17.54 10.46
N ASP A 238 -2.23 18.09 11.56
CA ASP A 238 -1.96 17.61 12.92
C ASP A 238 -3.27 17.20 13.60
N ARG A 239 -3.34 15.98 14.14
CA ARG A 239 -4.50 15.44 14.90
C ARG A 239 -5.89 15.74 14.29
N LEU A 240 -6.04 15.62 12.96
CA LEU A 240 -7.27 15.92 12.19
C LEU A 240 -7.65 17.41 12.10
N THR A 241 -6.70 18.29 12.37
CA THR A 241 -6.82 19.71 12.11
C THR A 241 -5.78 20.15 11.09
N LEU A 242 -6.11 21.20 10.35
CA LEU A 242 -5.19 21.92 9.49
C LEU A 242 -5.38 23.42 9.67
N GLN A 243 -4.42 24.20 9.19
CA GLN A 243 -4.44 25.65 9.30
C GLN A 243 -4.63 26.25 7.92
N VAL A 244 -5.75 26.95 7.74
CA VAL A 244 -6.09 27.66 6.50
C VAL A 244 -5.70 29.12 6.62
N VAL A 245 -5.17 29.68 5.55
CA VAL A 245 -4.77 31.08 5.49
C VAL A 245 -5.85 31.90 4.79
N LYS A 246 -6.42 32.89 5.50
CA LYS A 246 -7.35 33.88 4.97
C LYS A 246 -6.69 35.26 5.00
N GLY A 247 -6.26 35.75 3.84
CA GLY A 247 -5.44 36.96 3.76
C GLY A 247 -4.09 36.72 4.41
N ASN A 248 -3.85 37.36 5.56
CA ASN A 248 -2.62 37.20 6.36
C ASN A 248 -2.89 36.52 7.71
N THR A 249 -4.07 35.96 7.91
CA THR A 249 -4.48 35.37 9.20
C THR A 249 -4.67 33.86 9.08
N VAL A 250 -4.29 33.14 10.13
CA VAL A 250 -4.45 31.70 10.25
C VAL A 250 -5.76 31.33 10.95
N GLU A 251 -6.44 30.33 10.41
CA GLU A 251 -7.66 29.71 10.97
C GLU A 251 -7.49 28.19 11.03
N THR A 252 -7.54 27.62 12.24
CA THR A 252 -7.52 26.17 12.44
C THR A 252 -8.89 25.58 12.15
N ARG A 253 -8.94 24.61 11.25
CA ARG A 253 -10.15 23.87 10.93
C ARG A 253 -9.98 22.39 11.21
N ARG A 254 -11.01 21.78 11.79
CA ARG A 254 -11.12 20.32 11.82
C ARG A 254 -11.48 19.82 10.43
N VAL A 255 -10.86 18.71 10.03
CA VAL A 255 -11.07 18.08 8.74
C VAL A 255 -11.35 16.60 8.89
N ARG A 256 -12.12 16.06 7.94
CA ARG A 256 -12.28 14.62 7.79
C ARG A 256 -11.34 14.15 6.70
N VAL A 257 -10.38 13.31 7.05
CA VAL A 257 -9.37 12.80 6.12
C VAL A 257 -9.85 11.52 5.40
N GLY A 258 -9.36 11.33 4.17
CA GLY A 258 -9.62 10.17 3.33
C GLY A 258 -8.39 9.30 3.16
N LEU A 259 -8.08 8.94 1.92
CA LEU A 259 -6.88 8.18 1.60
C LEU A 259 -5.61 9.02 1.81
N THR A 260 -4.54 8.37 2.27
CA THR A 260 -3.23 8.99 2.44
C THR A 260 -2.22 8.28 1.54
N SER A 261 -1.42 9.07 0.84
CA SER A 261 -0.23 8.65 0.10
C SER A 261 1.04 9.04 0.85
N ASP A 262 2.21 8.72 0.31
CA ASP A 262 3.48 9.07 0.94
C ASP A 262 3.69 10.59 1.08
N THR A 263 3.13 11.38 0.15
CA THR A 263 3.32 12.84 0.12
C THR A 263 2.09 13.63 0.57
N SER A 264 0.89 13.13 0.24
CA SER A 264 -0.35 13.89 0.38
C SER A 264 -1.44 13.10 1.09
N THR A 265 -2.34 13.82 1.75
CA THR A 265 -3.55 13.29 2.38
C THR A 265 -4.78 13.88 1.71
N GLU A 266 -5.76 13.03 1.43
CA GLU A 266 -7.07 13.43 0.94
C GLU A 266 -7.90 14.07 2.05
N ILE A 267 -8.56 15.19 1.76
CA ILE A 267 -9.55 15.83 2.64
C ILE A 267 -10.94 15.58 2.04
N LEU A 268 -11.78 14.93 2.83
CA LEU A 268 -13.17 14.60 2.45
C LEU A 268 -14.15 15.71 2.86
N GLU A 269 -13.88 16.40 3.97
CA GLU A 269 -14.67 17.53 4.48
C GLU A 269 -13.77 18.54 5.21
N GLY A 270 -14.16 19.83 5.18
CA GLY A 270 -13.55 20.91 5.96
C GLY A 270 -12.52 21.77 5.20
N LEU A 271 -12.27 21.46 3.92
CA LEU A 271 -11.39 22.22 3.04
C LEU A 271 -11.88 22.13 1.59
N ASP A 272 -11.93 23.26 0.90
CA ASP A 272 -12.28 23.33 -0.52
C ASP A 272 -11.02 23.34 -1.40
N VAL A 273 -11.19 23.02 -2.69
CA VAL A 273 -10.11 23.08 -3.68
C VAL A 273 -9.67 24.53 -3.90
N GLY A 274 -8.37 24.76 -3.85
CA GLY A 274 -7.76 26.06 -4.10
C GLY A 274 -7.59 26.94 -2.86
N GLU A 275 -8.03 26.50 -1.69
CA GLU A 275 -7.70 27.16 -0.42
C GLU A 275 -6.19 27.04 -0.11
N ILE A 276 -5.66 28.06 0.57
CA ILE A 276 -4.25 28.11 0.95
C ILE A 276 -4.13 27.56 2.37
N VAL A 277 -3.28 26.57 2.57
CA VAL A 277 -3.06 25.93 3.88
C VAL A 277 -1.58 26.02 4.26
N VAL A 278 -1.31 26.02 5.56
CA VAL A 278 0.05 25.88 6.08
C VAL A 278 0.59 24.51 5.66
N ALA A 279 1.76 24.48 5.00
CA ALA A 279 2.32 23.26 4.43
C ALA A 279 2.90 22.30 5.49
N ASP A 280 3.28 22.83 6.65
CA ASP A 280 3.80 22.08 7.79
C ASP A 280 3.18 22.57 9.10
N ALA A 281 2.31 21.73 9.69
CA ALA A 281 1.60 22.01 10.94
C ALA A 281 2.54 22.00 12.18
N GLY A 282 3.83 21.68 12.01
CA GLY A 282 4.83 21.71 13.09
C GLY A 282 5.17 23.13 13.58
N THR A 283 4.78 24.19 12.86
CA THR A 283 4.91 25.56 13.34
C THR A 283 3.80 25.87 14.35
N SER A 284 4.17 26.26 15.56
CA SER A 284 3.23 26.64 16.64
C SER A 284 2.49 27.95 16.30
N LEU A 285 1.47 27.86 15.45
CA LEU A 285 0.56 28.95 15.08
C LEU A 285 -0.78 28.73 15.78
N HIS A 286 -1.40 29.82 16.20
CA HIS A 286 -2.72 29.85 16.81
C HIS A 286 -3.72 30.56 15.89
N ASP A 287 -5.01 30.34 16.17
CA ASP A 287 -6.09 31.03 15.47
C ASP A 287 -5.95 32.55 15.65
N GLY A 288 -5.98 33.27 14.53
CA GLY A 288 -5.85 34.72 14.53
C GLY A 288 -4.42 35.23 14.35
N ASP A 289 -3.40 34.36 14.38
CA ASP A 289 -2.01 34.78 14.18
C ASP A 289 -1.82 35.44 12.81
N GLN A 290 -1.09 36.56 12.81
CA GLN A 290 -0.70 37.29 11.61
C GLN A 290 0.61 36.72 11.06
N ILE A 291 0.58 36.28 9.80
CA ILE A 291 1.70 35.60 9.17
C ILE A 291 2.08 36.27 7.86
N LYS A 292 3.34 36.07 7.48
CA LYS A 292 3.80 36.31 6.12
C LYS A 292 3.90 34.98 5.41
N THR A 293 3.32 34.85 4.23
CA THR A 293 3.29 33.59 3.50
C THR A 293 4.48 33.45 2.55
N MET A 294 4.94 32.22 2.37
CA MET A 294 5.88 31.83 1.31
C MET A 294 5.43 30.49 0.72
N PHE A 295 5.30 30.38 -0.59
CA PHE A 295 4.80 29.14 -1.19
C PHE A 295 5.87 28.04 -1.21
N ALA A 296 5.46 26.80 -0.92
CA ALA A 296 6.37 25.64 -0.87
C ALA A 296 7.16 25.46 -2.19
N ASP A 297 6.51 25.62 -3.34
CA ASP A 297 7.13 25.50 -4.67
C ASP A 297 8.25 26.53 -4.91
N GLU A 298 8.17 27.69 -4.25
CA GLU A 298 9.18 28.74 -4.33
C GLU A 298 10.40 28.40 -3.46
N LEU A 299 10.16 27.77 -2.31
CA LEU A 299 11.17 27.36 -1.35
C LEU A 299 12.13 26.30 -1.93
N ASP A 300 11.60 25.32 -2.66
CA ASP A 300 12.39 24.28 -3.32
C ASP A 300 13.29 24.86 -4.43
N ARG A 301 12.84 25.90 -5.14
CA ARG A 301 13.64 26.61 -6.16
C ARG A 301 14.80 27.39 -5.55
N THR A 302 14.61 27.98 -4.37
CA THR A 302 15.70 28.65 -3.64
C THR A 302 16.71 27.69 -3.03
N ARG A 303 16.34 26.46 -2.68
CA ARG A 303 17.27 25.45 -2.12
C ARG A 303 18.10 24.72 -3.17
N SER A 304 17.65 24.68 -4.43
CA SER A 304 18.40 24.07 -5.54
C SER A 304 19.40 25.02 -6.22
N ARG A 305 19.58 26.25 -5.70
CA ARG A 305 20.60 27.21 -6.13
C ARG A 305 21.66 27.36 -5.05
#